data_AF-A0A3M1J8E7-F1
#
_entry.id   AF-A0A3M1J8E7-F1
#
_cell.length_a   1.000
_cell.length_b   1.000
_cell.length_c   1.000
_cell.angle_alpha   90.00
_cell.angle_beta   90.00
_cell.angle_gamma   90.00
#
_symmetry.space_group_name_H-M   'P 1'
#
loop_
_entity.id
_entity.type
_entity.pdbx_description
1 polymer ?
#
loop_
_entity_poly.entity_id
_entity_poly.type
_entity_poly.pdbx_seq_one_letter_code
_entity_poly.pdbx_strand_id
1 'polypeptide(L)'
;MLTMKQGVPPLAQFLWLAILVAMLFSPFALLSISVGALLVVAVFELECHPFRIRLRPQVLDRLANWRQYPDYFAITLSFWIVLLSFWQTYDWTYWFIRLQVKASFLVLPLAFLFLPAFSRRAVHQLFYGLLGLLTLGNSVILYHFCQDVADSLQGLKMGQPMWTPIHHIRYSLLLALAVVGGVQLLRVKHYWRLPAERWLIGLLTLLAFIFVHFLAVKSGILMLYVGLATLVLHYIVMSRRWLSGLGLLVLLSVVPVISYHSFPTLRNKVLYTIHDFKMYAAGQGGTYSDSGRLAALKAGWQIVQARPVLGVGAGNLRHAMAVKFDEQYPDYIEKFMPPNQFLFVWAGTGLWGLALFLIAFFFPLFYRRHYRDAFFLAFYAMQFVSILIEHSLENVLGIVHYCFFTLLLLKSMPGEEARWVKA
;
A
#
# COMPACT_ATOMS: atom_id res chain seq x y z
N MET A 1 13.74 28.86 29.87
CA MET A 1 12.46 28.16 29.62
C MET A 1 12.05 28.41 28.17
N LEU A 2 12.82 27.83 27.23
CA LEU A 2 12.59 27.95 25.79
C LEU A 2 11.66 26.81 25.40
N THR A 3 10.44 27.17 25.01
CA THR A 3 9.45 26.26 24.40
C THR A 3 10.13 25.42 23.32
N MET A 4 10.29 24.12 23.57
CA MET A 4 10.61 23.16 22.52
C MET A 4 9.61 23.38 21.39
N LYS A 5 10.06 23.87 20.24
CA LYS A 5 9.24 23.90 19.03
C LYS A 5 8.90 22.46 18.68
N GLN A 6 7.75 22.00 19.15
CA GLN A 6 7.16 20.70 18.82
C GLN A 6 6.89 20.67 17.32
N GLY A 7 7.79 20.04 16.58
CA GLY A 7 7.69 19.86 15.14
C GLY A 7 8.58 18.70 14.72
N VAL A 8 8.16 17.96 13.70
CA VAL A 8 9.02 16.91 13.15
C VAL A 8 10.31 17.54 12.60
N PRO A 9 11.47 16.91 12.85
CA PRO A 9 12.75 17.39 12.34
C PRO A 9 12.63 17.65 10.83
N PRO A 10 13.11 18.79 10.31
CA PRO A 10 13.06 19.08 8.88
C PRO A 10 13.65 17.94 8.03
N LEU A 11 14.70 17.29 8.56
CA LEU A 11 15.33 16.12 7.94
C LEU A 11 14.37 14.91 7.84
N ALA A 12 13.52 14.68 8.84
CA ALA A 12 12.53 13.60 8.76
C ALA A 12 11.42 13.90 7.74
N GLN A 13 10.99 15.16 7.60
CA GLN A 13 10.05 15.55 6.52
C GLN A 13 10.68 15.41 5.13
N PHE A 14 11.95 15.78 5.00
CA PHE A 14 12.71 15.53 3.78
C PHE A 14 12.78 14.03 3.45
N LEU A 15 13.04 13.18 4.44
CA LEU A 15 13.07 11.73 4.26
C LEU A 15 11.69 11.15 3.91
N TRP A 16 10.60 11.72 4.40
CA TRP A 16 9.25 11.36 3.95
C TRP A 16 9.06 11.64 2.46
N LEU A 17 9.50 12.81 1.99
CA LEU A 17 9.47 13.15 0.57
C LEU A 17 10.38 12.22 -0.25
N ALA A 18 11.58 11.92 0.25
CA ALA A 18 12.49 10.96 -0.38
C ALA A 18 11.86 9.55 -0.48
N ILE A 19 11.14 9.10 0.55
CA ILE A 19 10.38 7.84 0.51
C ILE A 19 9.30 7.90 -0.57
N LEU A 20 8.54 9.00 -0.70
CA LEU A 20 7.53 9.15 -1.75
C LEU A 20 8.14 9.13 -3.16
N VAL A 21 9.23 9.86 -3.36
CA VAL A 21 9.97 9.87 -4.64
C VAL A 21 10.51 8.47 -4.94
N ALA A 22 11.09 7.79 -3.96
CA ALA A 22 11.59 6.44 -4.11
C ALA A 22 10.47 5.44 -4.46
N MET A 23 9.29 5.57 -3.85
CA MET A 23 8.13 4.76 -4.20
C MET A 23 7.68 4.96 -5.65
N LEU A 24 7.96 6.10 -6.27
CA LEU A 24 7.54 6.42 -7.65
C LEU A 24 8.62 6.18 -8.71
N PHE A 25 9.90 6.28 -8.36
CA PHE A 25 11.00 6.29 -9.33
C PHE A 25 12.17 5.35 -9.00
N SER A 26 12.32 4.88 -7.76
CA SER A 26 13.45 4.04 -7.35
C SER A 26 13.07 3.07 -6.22
N PRO A 27 12.38 1.96 -6.56
CA PRO A 27 11.69 1.13 -5.58
C PRO A 27 12.62 0.25 -4.74
N PHE A 28 13.91 0.18 -5.07
CA PHE A 28 14.87 -0.70 -4.39
C PHE A 28 15.91 0.07 -3.57
N ALA A 29 16.85 0.76 -4.23
CA ALA A 29 17.98 1.39 -3.57
C ALA A 29 17.56 2.61 -2.73
N LEU A 30 16.97 3.62 -3.36
CA LEU A 30 16.60 4.86 -2.68
C LEU A 30 15.54 4.60 -1.60
N LEU A 31 14.61 3.67 -1.83
CA LEU A 31 13.56 3.33 -0.87
C LEU A 31 14.16 2.74 0.41
N SER A 32 15.04 1.74 0.27
CA SER A 32 15.69 1.08 1.42
C SER A 32 16.59 2.05 2.19
N ILE A 33 17.37 2.87 1.48
CA ILE A 33 18.23 3.90 2.07
C ILE A 33 17.39 4.93 2.83
N SER A 34 16.29 5.41 2.24
CA SER A 34 15.44 6.43 2.88
C SER A 34 14.74 5.89 4.13
N VAL A 35 14.29 4.63 4.11
CA VAL A 35 13.69 3.96 5.28
C VAL A 35 14.73 3.76 6.39
N GLY A 36 15.94 3.33 6.04
CA GLY A 36 17.04 3.19 7.01
C GLY A 36 17.46 4.54 7.60
N ALA A 37 17.63 5.56 6.76
CA ALA A 37 17.94 6.92 7.19
C ALA A 37 16.84 7.50 8.09
N LEU A 38 15.57 7.18 7.83
CA LEU A 38 14.45 7.61 8.68
C LEU A 38 14.59 7.03 10.10
N LEU A 39 14.98 5.75 10.22
CA LEU A 39 15.25 5.15 11.53
C LEU A 39 16.42 5.84 12.24
N VAL A 40 17.52 6.15 11.52
CA VAL A 40 18.67 6.87 12.10
C VAL A 40 18.24 8.23 12.64
N VAL A 41 17.48 9.02 11.88
CA VAL A 41 16.98 10.35 12.32
C VAL A 41 15.94 10.26 13.43
N ALA A 42 15.20 9.14 13.49
CA ALA A 42 14.26 8.86 14.55
C ALA A 42 14.95 8.48 15.87
N VAL A 43 16.07 7.76 15.80
CA VAL A 43 16.86 7.34 16.98
C VAL A 43 17.77 8.46 17.47
N PHE A 44 18.40 9.20 16.56
CA PHE A 44 19.43 10.18 16.88
C PHE A 44 19.00 11.62 16.58
N GLU A 45 19.38 12.54 17.46
CA GLU A 45 19.45 13.98 17.20
C GLU A 45 20.80 14.29 16.56
N LEU A 46 20.72 14.83 15.34
CA LEU A 46 21.87 15.28 14.56
C LEU A 46 21.92 16.81 14.62
N GLU A 47 22.82 17.35 15.43
CA GLU A 47 23.17 18.77 15.41
C GLU A 47 24.31 18.95 14.40
N CYS A 48 24.19 19.87 13.44
CA CYS A 48 25.21 20.07 12.40
C CYS A 48 26.35 21.01 12.85
N HIS A 49 26.08 21.91 13.80
CA HIS A 49 27.04 22.94 14.23
C HIS A 49 26.99 23.17 15.75
N PRO A 50 27.95 22.61 16.54
CA PRO A 50 28.96 21.61 16.16
C PRO A 50 28.33 20.26 15.80
N PHE A 51 29.02 19.42 15.01
CA PHE A 51 28.50 18.08 14.67
C PHE A 51 28.41 17.21 15.93
N ARG A 52 27.19 16.95 16.39
CA ARG A 52 26.92 16.10 17.56
C ARG A 52 25.80 15.14 17.25
N ILE A 53 26.04 13.87 17.58
CA ILE A 53 25.05 12.81 17.53
C ILE A 53 24.65 12.50 18.96
N ARG A 54 23.37 12.66 19.28
CA ARG A 54 22.82 12.32 20.60
C ARG A 54 21.69 11.33 20.43
N LEU A 55 21.65 10.30 21.28
CA LEU A 55 20.47 9.43 21.35
C LEU A 55 19.29 10.28 21.83
N ARG A 56 18.15 10.20 21.12
CA ARG A 56 16.95 10.89 21.58
C ARG A 56 16.50 10.29 22.92
N PRO A 57 16.24 11.12 23.95
CA PRO A 57 15.87 10.62 25.28
C PRO A 57 14.62 9.72 25.23
N GLN A 58 13.66 10.09 24.38
CA GLN A 58 12.38 9.37 24.19
C GLN A 58 12.53 7.93 23.68
N VAL A 59 13.68 7.53 23.12
CA VAL A 59 13.86 6.18 22.55
C VAL A 59 13.78 5.13 23.65
N LEU A 60 14.56 5.31 24.73
CA LEU A 60 14.60 4.36 25.83
C LEU A 60 13.27 4.35 26.59
N ASP A 61 12.70 5.54 26.83
CA ASP A 61 11.43 5.69 27.54
C ASP A 61 10.26 5.02 26.80
N ARG A 62 10.18 5.15 25.47
CA ARG A 62 9.13 4.51 24.66
C ARG A 62 9.32 3.01 24.50
N LEU A 63 10.56 2.53 24.49
CA LEU A 63 10.86 1.09 24.52
C LEU A 63 10.47 0.47 25.88
N ALA A 64 10.82 1.13 26.99
CA ALA A 64 10.43 0.69 28.32
C ALA A 64 8.89 0.68 28.48
N ASN A 65 8.22 1.67 27.91
CA ASN A 65 6.76 1.81 27.94
C ASN A 65 6.04 1.18 26.73
N TRP A 66 6.58 0.11 26.15
CA TRP A 66 6.05 -0.51 24.92
C TRP A 66 4.55 -0.87 24.98
N ARG A 67 4.02 -1.20 26.17
CA ARG A 67 2.60 -1.49 26.41
C ARG A 67 1.67 -0.32 26.07
N GLN A 68 2.19 0.91 26.05
CA GLN A 68 1.45 2.08 25.60
C GLN A 68 1.31 2.14 24.07
N TYR A 69 2.09 1.35 23.32
CA TYR A 69 2.20 1.35 21.85
C TYR A 69 1.85 0.03 21.14
N PRO A 70 0.79 -0.69 21.54
CA PRO A 70 0.53 -2.05 21.05
C PRO A 70 0.19 -2.11 19.56
N ASP A 71 -0.39 -1.05 18.99
CA ASP A 71 -0.66 -0.82 17.57
C ASP A 71 0.62 -0.79 16.71
N TYR A 72 1.69 -0.15 17.20
CA TYR A 72 2.99 -0.15 16.52
C TYR A 72 3.64 -1.52 16.56
N PHE A 73 3.64 -2.18 17.73
CA PHE A 73 4.21 -3.52 17.88
C PHE A 73 3.41 -4.60 17.14
N ALA A 74 2.09 -4.47 17.03
CA ALA A 74 1.25 -5.38 16.25
C ALA A 74 1.70 -5.45 14.79
N ILE A 75 2.03 -4.31 14.17
CA ILE A 75 2.52 -4.28 12.77
C ILE A 75 3.82 -5.11 12.62
N THR A 76 4.68 -5.13 13.64
CA THR A 76 5.95 -5.89 13.62
C THR A 76 5.74 -7.41 13.60
N LEU A 77 4.56 -7.92 14.01
CA LEU A 77 4.25 -9.35 13.97
C LEU A 77 4.46 -9.95 12.57
N SER A 78 4.24 -9.17 11.51
CA SER A 78 4.50 -9.61 10.13
C SER A 78 5.97 -10.00 9.86
N PHE A 79 6.92 -9.38 10.56
CA PHE A 79 8.34 -9.77 10.53
C PHE A 79 8.58 -11.04 11.34
N TRP A 80 8.03 -11.10 12.56
CA TRP A 80 8.20 -12.24 13.46
C TRP A 80 7.61 -13.53 12.90
N ILE A 81 6.52 -13.48 12.13
CA ILE A 81 5.94 -14.66 11.45
C ILE A 81 6.97 -15.34 10.54
N VAL A 82 7.76 -14.57 9.78
CA VAL A 82 8.78 -15.15 8.89
C VAL A 82 10.02 -15.56 9.68
N LEU A 83 10.45 -14.75 10.66
CA LEU A 83 11.59 -15.10 11.49
C LEU A 83 11.37 -16.43 12.22
N LEU A 84 10.22 -16.60 12.85
CA LEU A 84 9.87 -17.79 13.63
C LEU A 84 9.58 -19.02 12.75
N SER A 85 9.44 -18.87 11.43
CA SER A 85 9.28 -20.02 10.53
C SER A 85 10.60 -20.74 10.21
N PHE A 86 11.73 -20.30 10.77
CA PHE A 86 13.06 -20.84 10.44
C PHE A 86 13.18 -22.35 10.65
N TRP A 87 12.51 -22.90 11.67
CA TRP A 87 12.61 -24.32 12.02
C TRP A 87 11.99 -25.27 10.96
N GLN A 88 11.12 -24.75 10.08
CA GLN A 88 10.54 -25.51 8.96
C GLN A 88 11.35 -25.37 7.67
N THR A 89 12.28 -24.42 7.60
CA THR A 89 12.94 -24.00 6.36
C THR A 89 13.97 -25.02 5.89
N TYR A 90 13.90 -25.39 4.61
CA TYR A 90 14.98 -26.07 3.90
C TYR A 90 15.56 -25.20 2.76
N ASP A 91 14.77 -24.29 2.18
CA ASP A 91 15.28 -23.26 1.25
C ASP A 91 15.66 -21.98 2.03
N TRP A 92 16.88 -21.99 2.57
CA TRP A 92 17.45 -20.90 3.35
C TRP A 92 17.63 -19.61 2.54
N THR A 93 17.90 -19.72 1.23
CA THR A 93 18.06 -18.57 0.35
C THR A 93 16.76 -17.81 0.21
N TYR A 94 15.66 -18.50 -0.11
CA TYR A 94 14.36 -17.85 -0.20
C TYR A 94 13.90 -17.31 1.16
N TRP A 95 14.10 -18.05 2.25
CA TRP A 95 13.78 -17.57 3.60
C TRP A 95 14.50 -16.27 3.96
N PHE A 96 15.81 -16.17 3.70
CA PHE A 96 16.58 -14.96 3.98
C PHE A 96 16.08 -13.77 3.16
N ILE A 97 15.77 -13.98 1.87
CA ILE A 97 15.16 -12.96 1.01
C ILE A 97 13.81 -12.50 1.59
N ARG A 98 12.95 -13.44 2.02
CA ARG A 98 11.67 -13.10 2.67
C ARG A 98 11.89 -12.27 3.93
N LEU A 99 12.84 -12.66 4.77
CA LEU A 99 13.15 -11.97 6.03
C LEU A 99 13.66 -10.55 5.78
N GLN A 100 14.57 -10.38 4.82
CA GLN A 100 15.08 -9.06 4.40
C GLN A 100 13.95 -8.15 3.90
N VAL A 101 13.04 -8.69 3.07
CA VAL A 101 11.87 -7.94 2.61
C VAL A 101 10.97 -7.54 3.77
N LYS A 102 10.74 -8.45 4.74
CA LYS A 102 9.91 -8.18 5.93
C LYS A 102 10.59 -7.26 6.94
N ALA A 103 11.88 -6.97 6.85
CA ALA A 103 12.59 -6.09 7.78
C ALA A 103 11.94 -4.69 7.87
N SER A 104 11.31 -4.21 6.79
CA SER A 104 10.56 -2.94 6.81
C SER A 104 9.37 -2.95 7.78
N PHE A 105 8.77 -4.12 8.10
CA PHE A 105 7.76 -4.25 9.16
C PHE A 105 8.33 -4.08 10.57
N LEU A 106 9.65 -4.16 10.76
CA LEU A 106 10.31 -3.87 12.02
C LEU A 106 10.82 -2.42 12.05
N VAL A 107 11.53 -2.02 10.99
CA VAL A 107 12.20 -0.71 10.90
C VAL A 107 11.21 0.46 10.92
N LEU A 108 10.12 0.40 10.15
CA LEU A 108 9.19 1.53 10.05
C LEU A 108 8.38 1.76 11.33
N PRO A 109 7.76 0.75 11.97
CA PRO A 109 7.09 0.97 13.25
C PRO A 109 8.01 1.55 14.31
N LEU A 110 9.26 1.07 14.41
CA LEU A 110 10.24 1.64 15.36
C LEU A 110 10.62 3.08 15.00
N ALA A 111 10.86 3.38 13.71
CA ALA A 111 11.17 4.74 13.28
C ALA A 111 10.03 5.71 13.63
N PHE A 112 8.78 5.37 13.32
CA PHE A 112 7.65 6.23 13.68
C PHE A 112 7.37 6.27 15.19
N LEU A 113 7.68 5.20 15.93
CA LEU A 113 7.60 5.19 17.39
C LEU A 113 8.56 6.20 17.99
N PHE A 114 9.80 6.31 17.47
CA PHE A 114 10.83 7.21 18.03
C PHE A 114 10.75 8.65 17.53
N LEU A 115 10.14 8.89 16.36
CA LEU A 115 9.91 10.25 15.88
C LEU A 115 9.08 11.08 16.88
N PRO A 116 9.30 12.40 17.01
CA PRO A 116 8.42 13.25 17.79
C PRO A 116 7.03 13.35 17.13
N ALA A 117 6.05 13.84 17.88
CA ALA A 117 4.73 14.13 17.33
C ALA A 117 4.83 15.15 16.17
N PHE A 118 3.98 14.98 15.15
CA PHE A 118 3.83 15.95 14.06
C PHE A 118 2.42 16.47 13.97
N SER A 119 2.31 17.69 13.46
CA SER A 119 1.03 18.29 13.12
C SER A 119 0.38 17.57 11.93
N ARG A 120 -0.95 17.52 11.96
CA ARG A 120 -1.77 17.08 10.83
C ARG A 120 -1.51 17.86 9.54
N ARG A 121 -1.07 19.12 9.67
CA ARG A 121 -0.68 19.98 8.54
C ARG A 121 0.48 19.38 7.75
N ALA A 122 1.46 18.76 8.41
CA ALA A 122 2.59 18.13 7.73
C ALA A 122 2.14 16.93 6.88
N VAL A 123 1.18 16.14 7.39
CA VAL A 123 0.58 15.03 6.62
C VAL A 123 -0.20 15.56 5.41
N HIS A 124 -0.98 16.62 5.58
CA HIS A 124 -1.69 17.24 4.46
C HIS A 124 -0.73 17.80 3.38
N GLN A 125 0.38 18.43 3.79
CA GLN A 125 1.43 18.89 2.88
C GLN A 125 2.07 17.73 2.13
N LEU A 126 2.28 16.59 2.80
CA LEU A 126 2.80 15.38 2.17
C LEU A 126 1.85 14.84 1.08
N PHE A 127 0.54 14.79 1.34
CA PHE A 127 -0.44 14.39 0.31
C PHE A 127 -0.54 15.40 -0.83
N TYR A 128 -0.40 16.69 -0.55
CA TYR A 128 -0.35 17.70 -1.60
C TYR A 128 0.91 17.55 -2.47
N GLY A 129 2.07 17.30 -1.85
CA GLY A 129 3.31 16.97 -2.56
C GLY A 129 3.18 15.68 -3.39
N LEU A 130 2.53 14.66 -2.86
CA LEU A 130 2.23 13.41 -3.58
C LEU A 130 1.40 13.66 -4.84
N LEU A 131 0.35 14.49 -4.77
CA LEU A 131 -0.44 14.90 -5.94
C LEU A 131 0.43 15.58 -7.00
N GLY A 132 1.31 16.50 -6.59
CA GLY A 132 2.24 17.18 -7.49
C GLY A 132 3.20 16.18 -8.17
N LEU A 133 3.83 15.30 -7.39
CA LEU A 133 4.76 14.29 -7.91
C LEU A 133 4.10 13.32 -8.89
N LEU A 134 2.90 12.83 -8.57
CA LEU A 134 2.14 11.95 -9.45
C LEU A 134 1.67 12.66 -10.71
N THR A 135 1.32 13.94 -10.64
CA THR A 135 0.98 14.73 -11.83
C THR A 135 2.16 14.80 -12.78
N LEU A 136 3.38 15.05 -12.27
CA LEU A 136 4.61 15.00 -13.08
C LEU A 136 4.84 13.61 -13.67
N GLY A 137 4.70 12.55 -12.87
CA GLY A 137 4.84 11.18 -13.35
C GLY A 137 3.81 10.80 -14.43
N ASN A 138 2.55 11.23 -14.26
CA ASN A 138 1.47 11.02 -15.22
C ASN A 138 1.79 11.71 -16.55
N SER A 139 2.35 12.92 -16.52
CA SER A 139 2.79 13.63 -17.73
C SER A 139 3.89 12.86 -18.49
N VAL A 140 4.84 12.25 -17.78
CA VAL A 140 5.89 11.42 -18.40
C VAL A 140 5.28 10.15 -19.02
N ILE A 141 4.37 9.48 -18.32
CA ILE A 141 3.66 8.31 -18.86
C ILE A 141 2.85 8.69 -20.10
N LEU A 142 2.15 9.82 -20.07
CA LEU A 142 1.37 10.32 -21.20
C LEU A 142 2.26 10.65 -22.40
N TYR A 143 3.43 11.26 -22.15
CA TYR A 143 4.42 11.51 -23.19
C TYR A 143 4.85 10.22 -23.90
N HIS A 144 5.23 9.17 -23.14
CA HIS A 144 5.57 7.87 -23.71
C HIS A 144 4.40 7.22 -24.46
N PHE A 145 3.18 7.31 -23.92
CA PHE A 145 1.99 6.80 -24.61
C PHE A 145 1.76 7.51 -25.95
N CYS A 146 1.95 8.83 -26.00
CA CYS A 146 1.76 9.62 -27.21
C CYS A 146 2.82 9.35 -28.28
N GLN A 147 4.01 8.85 -27.91
CA GLN A 147 5.03 8.44 -28.89
C GLN A 147 4.58 7.20 -29.68
N ASP A 148 4.07 6.17 -28.99
CA ASP A 148 3.70 4.90 -29.60
C ASP A 148 2.30 4.43 -29.15
N VAL A 149 1.27 5.17 -29.56
CA VAL A 149 -0.12 4.92 -29.19
C VAL A 149 -0.59 3.53 -29.67
N ALA A 150 -0.24 3.17 -30.92
CA ALA A 150 -0.66 1.91 -31.53
C ALA A 150 -0.11 0.70 -30.76
N ASP A 151 1.18 0.71 -30.46
CA ASP A 151 1.87 -0.36 -29.74
C ASP A 151 1.36 -0.48 -28.31
N SER A 152 1.16 0.65 -27.62
CA SER A 152 0.57 0.68 -26.27
C SER A 152 -0.83 0.06 -26.24
N LEU A 153 -1.68 0.39 -27.23
CA LEU A 153 -3.02 -0.19 -27.33
C LEU A 153 -3.02 -1.67 -27.74
N GLN A 154 -2.07 -2.09 -28.58
CA GLN A 154 -1.88 -3.49 -28.94
C GLN A 154 -1.39 -4.32 -27.75
N GLY A 155 -0.41 -3.83 -27.01
CA GLY A 155 0.08 -4.46 -25.78
C GLY A 155 -1.05 -4.68 -24.77
N LEU A 156 -1.92 -3.69 -24.56
CA LEU A 156 -3.10 -3.82 -23.70
C LEU A 156 -4.06 -4.93 -24.14
N LYS A 157 -4.25 -5.13 -25.46
CA LYS A 157 -5.05 -6.25 -26.00
C LYS A 157 -4.39 -7.61 -25.77
N MET A 158 -3.08 -7.64 -25.61
CA MET A 158 -2.29 -8.84 -25.28
C MET A 158 -2.07 -9.01 -23.77
N GLY A 159 -2.71 -8.18 -22.94
CA GLY A 159 -2.60 -8.25 -21.48
C GLY A 159 -1.43 -7.49 -20.87
N GLN A 160 -0.56 -6.90 -21.68
CA GLN A 160 0.55 -6.09 -21.21
C GLN A 160 0.04 -4.80 -20.56
N PRO A 161 0.66 -4.32 -19.47
CA PRO A 161 0.34 -3.04 -18.87
C PRO A 161 0.93 -1.89 -19.69
N MET A 162 0.39 -0.68 -19.53
CA MET A 162 1.07 0.52 -20.02
C MET A 162 2.38 0.75 -19.25
N TRP A 163 3.33 1.37 -19.93
CA TRP A 163 4.61 1.73 -19.32
C TRP A 163 4.40 2.69 -18.15
N THR A 164 5.08 2.42 -17.05
CA THR A 164 5.12 3.27 -15.87
C THR A 164 6.54 3.27 -15.30
N PRO A 165 6.99 4.34 -14.61
CA PRO A 165 8.36 4.44 -14.10
C PRO A 165 8.75 3.30 -13.14
N ILE A 166 7.75 2.72 -12.48
CA ILE A 166 7.86 1.55 -11.62
C ILE A 166 6.80 0.52 -12.03
N HIS A 167 6.63 -0.55 -11.26
CA HIS A 167 5.59 -1.54 -11.51
C HIS A 167 4.17 -0.90 -11.54
N HIS A 168 3.47 -1.03 -12.67
CA HIS A 168 2.16 -0.40 -12.97
C HIS A 168 1.10 -0.55 -11.87
N ILE A 169 1.03 -1.72 -11.24
CA ILE A 169 0.15 -1.94 -10.08
C ILE A 169 0.46 -0.94 -8.97
N ARG A 170 1.72 -0.88 -8.53
CA ARG A 170 2.13 -0.09 -7.36
C ARG A 170 1.98 1.40 -7.62
N TYR A 171 2.30 1.84 -8.85
CA TYR A 171 2.01 3.19 -9.31
C TYR A 171 0.53 3.52 -9.21
N SER A 172 -0.34 2.64 -9.73
CA SER A 172 -1.79 2.84 -9.71
C SER A 172 -2.38 2.87 -8.29
N LEU A 173 -1.80 2.13 -7.33
CA LEU A 173 -2.24 2.16 -5.93
C LEU A 173 -1.92 3.52 -5.28
N LEU A 174 -0.72 4.05 -5.54
CA LEU A 174 -0.32 5.39 -5.06
C LEU A 174 -1.18 6.48 -5.70
N LEU A 175 -1.49 6.34 -6.98
CA LEU A 175 -2.37 7.26 -7.68
C LEU A 175 -3.79 7.25 -7.10
N ALA A 176 -4.36 6.07 -6.85
CA ALA A 176 -5.65 5.94 -6.17
C ALA A 176 -5.63 6.57 -4.77
N LEU A 177 -4.56 6.33 -3.99
CA LEU A 177 -4.38 6.91 -2.66
C LEU A 177 -4.26 8.44 -2.72
N ALA A 178 -3.56 8.97 -3.71
CA ALA A 178 -3.43 10.41 -3.92
C ALA A 178 -4.77 11.07 -4.26
N VAL A 179 -5.63 10.40 -5.03
CA VAL A 179 -6.99 10.89 -5.31
C VAL A 179 -7.83 10.94 -4.02
N VAL A 180 -7.85 9.86 -3.24
CA VAL A 180 -8.58 9.81 -1.97
C VAL A 180 -8.01 10.84 -0.98
N GLY A 181 -6.68 11.00 -0.94
CA GLY A 181 -6.00 12.04 -0.18
C GLY A 181 -6.37 13.45 -0.65
N GLY A 182 -6.45 13.69 -1.95
CA GLY A 182 -6.88 14.95 -2.55
C GLY A 182 -8.30 15.32 -2.18
N VAL A 183 -9.23 14.36 -2.20
CA VAL A 183 -10.59 14.54 -1.68
C VAL A 183 -10.58 14.93 -0.19
N GLN A 184 -9.74 14.28 0.62
CA GLN A 184 -9.58 14.63 2.02
C GLN A 184 -9.02 16.06 2.20
N LEU A 185 -8.04 16.48 1.39
CA LEU A 185 -7.49 17.84 1.40
C LEU A 185 -8.56 18.89 1.07
N LEU A 186 -9.41 18.62 0.08
CA LEU A 186 -10.53 19.49 -0.28
C LEU A 186 -11.56 19.57 0.86
N ARG A 187 -11.88 18.43 1.49
CA ARG A 187 -12.82 18.36 2.63
C ARG A 187 -12.37 19.22 3.80
N VAL A 188 -11.08 19.18 4.16
CA VAL A 188 -10.52 19.99 5.25
C VAL A 188 -10.12 21.39 4.81
N LYS A 189 -10.40 21.76 3.54
CA LYS A 189 -10.09 23.06 2.94
C LYS A 189 -8.60 23.42 3.09
N HIS A 190 -7.71 22.45 2.91
CA HIS A 190 -6.26 22.64 3.04
C HIS A 190 -5.72 23.61 1.98
N TYR A 191 -4.69 24.36 2.35
CA TYR A 191 -3.82 25.11 1.45
C TYR A 191 -2.43 25.25 2.12
N TRP A 192 -1.38 25.36 1.32
CA TRP A 192 -0.02 25.58 1.80
C TRP A 192 0.18 27.05 2.12
N ARG A 193 0.16 27.93 1.10
CA ARG A 193 0.41 29.38 1.24
C ARG A 193 -0.81 30.20 0.85
N LEU A 194 -1.35 29.96 -0.35
CA LEU A 194 -2.43 30.76 -0.93
C LEU A 194 -3.77 30.03 -0.86
N PRO A 195 -4.89 30.68 -0.46
CA PRO A 195 -6.22 30.05 -0.46
C PRO A 195 -6.66 29.51 -1.83
N ALA A 196 -6.17 30.12 -2.92
CA ALA A 196 -6.43 29.69 -4.30
C ALA A 196 -5.87 28.29 -4.62
N GLU A 197 -4.89 27.80 -3.85
CA GLU A 197 -4.33 26.45 -4.02
C GLU A 197 -5.38 25.35 -3.85
N ARG A 198 -6.53 25.63 -3.21
CA ARG A 198 -7.66 24.70 -3.15
C ARG A 198 -8.19 24.32 -4.52
N TRP A 199 -8.21 25.29 -5.45
CA TRP A 199 -8.61 25.05 -6.84
C TRP A 199 -7.56 24.20 -7.57
N LEU A 200 -6.28 24.47 -7.30
CA LEU A 200 -5.19 23.65 -7.83
C LEU A 200 -5.28 22.21 -7.30
N ILE A 201 -5.48 22.00 -5.99
CA ILE A 201 -5.70 20.67 -5.41
C ILE A 201 -6.90 19.98 -6.08
N GLY A 202 -7.99 20.71 -6.32
CA GLY A 202 -9.16 20.22 -7.04
C GLY A 202 -8.82 19.75 -8.46
N LEU A 203 -8.11 20.59 -9.21
CA LEU A 203 -7.64 20.27 -10.57
C LEU A 203 -6.71 19.04 -10.57
N LEU A 204 -5.69 19.01 -9.72
CA LEU A 204 -4.75 17.89 -9.64
C LEU A 204 -5.44 16.58 -9.24
N THR A 205 -6.39 16.65 -8.31
CA THR A 205 -7.20 15.48 -7.89
C THR A 205 -8.07 14.99 -9.05
N LEU A 206 -8.70 15.89 -9.79
CA LEU A 206 -9.52 15.54 -10.97
C LEU A 206 -8.66 14.91 -12.07
N LEU A 207 -7.51 15.51 -12.39
CA LEU A 207 -6.58 14.96 -13.37
C LEU A 207 -6.09 13.57 -12.95
N ALA A 208 -5.71 13.39 -11.70
CA ALA A 208 -5.32 12.08 -11.17
C ALA A 208 -6.46 11.06 -11.25
N PHE A 209 -7.69 11.45 -10.92
CA PHE A 209 -8.88 10.60 -11.03
C PHE A 209 -9.12 10.14 -12.47
N ILE A 210 -9.07 11.06 -13.44
CA ILE A 210 -9.17 10.74 -14.86
C ILE A 210 -8.02 9.81 -15.29
N PHE A 211 -6.81 10.11 -14.83
CA PHE A 211 -5.62 9.33 -15.20
C PHE A 211 -5.64 7.90 -14.67
N VAL A 212 -6.24 7.62 -13.50
CA VAL A 212 -6.41 6.23 -13.02
C VAL A 212 -7.22 5.39 -14.01
N HIS A 213 -8.26 5.97 -14.62
CA HIS A 213 -9.09 5.29 -15.62
C HIS A 213 -8.37 5.13 -16.95
N PHE A 214 -7.64 6.17 -17.37
CA PHE A 214 -6.76 6.11 -18.53
C PHE A 214 -5.71 4.99 -18.37
N LEU A 215 -5.05 4.92 -17.20
CA LEU A 215 -4.01 3.93 -16.88
C LEU A 215 -4.52 2.48 -16.96
N ALA A 216 -5.83 2.27 -16.76
CA ALA A 216 -6.54 1.00 -16.92
C ALA A 216 -5.98 -0.17 -16.08
N VAL A 217 -5.39 0.12 -14.91
CA VAL A 217 -4.91 -0.92 -14.00
C VAL A 217 -6.02 -1.34 -13.03
N LYS A 218 -6.42 -2.61 -13.12
CA LYS A 218 -7.58 -3.17 -12.39
C LYS A 218 -7.52 -2.95 -10.88
N SER A 219 -6.38 -3.23 -10.24
CA SER A 219 -6.23 -3.08 -8.78
C SER A 219 -6.25 -1.61 -8.35
N GLY A 220 -5.65 -0.69 -9.12
CA GLY A 220 -5.72 0.75 -8.86
C GLY A 220 -7.13 1.31 -8.97
N ILE A 221 -7.87 0.94 -10.03
CA ILE A 221 -9.29 1.32 -10.19
C ILE A 221 -10.11 0.80 -9.02
N LEU A 222 -10.02 -0.50 -8.71
CA LEU A 222 -10.78 -1.10 -7.61
C LEU A 222 -10.51 -0.38 -6.29
N MET A 223 -9.24 -0.09 -5.97
CA MET A 223 -8.90 0.65 -4.75
C MET A 223 -9.44 2.07 -4.73
N LEU A 224 -9.38 2.78 -5.85
CA LEU A 224 -9.94 4.13 -5.96
C LEU A 224 -11.42 4.11 -5.56
N TYR A 225 -12.21 3.20 -6.15
CA TYR A 225 -13.64 3.09 -5.86
C TYR A 225 -13.92 2.62 -4.43
N VAL A 226 -13.15 1.68 -3.89
CA VAL A 226 -13.28 1.26 -2.48
C VAL A 226 -13.00 2.42 -1.54
N GLY A 227 -11.94 3.20 -1.78
CA GLY A 227 -11.59 4.35 -0.95
C GLY A 227 -12.66 5.44 -1.01
N LEU A 228 -13.12 5.83 -2.20
CA LEU A 228 -14.18 6.82 -2.38
C LEU A 228 -15.52 6.35 -1.80
N ALA A 229 -15.92 5.09 -2.05
CA ALA A 229 -17.13 4.52 -1.47
C ALA A 229 -17.05 4.50 0.07
N THR A 230 -15.89 4.17 0.64
CA THR A 230 -15.70 4.20 2.10
C THR A 230 -15.87 5.61 2.67
N LEU A 231 -15.35 6.64 1.99
CA LEU A 231 -15.57 8.04 2.39
C LEU A 231 -17.05 8.44 2.31
N VAL A 232 -17.76 8.03 1.25
CA VAL A 232 -19.19 8.31 1.07
C VAL A 232 -20.04 7.57 2.12
N LEU A 233 -19.77 6.29 2.37
CA LEU A 233 -20.45 5.49 3.38
C LEU A 233 -20.22 6.06 4.78
N HIS A 234 -18.98 6.43 5.12
CA HIS A 234 -18.67 7.11 6.38
C HIS A 234 -19.45 8.42 6.51
N TYR A 235 -19.51 9.23 5.45
CA TYR A 235 -20.31 10.44 5.40
C TYR A 235 -21.81 10.18 5.62
N ILE A 236 -22.38 9.16 4.98
CA ILE A 236 -23.79 8.76 5.16
C ILE A 236 -24.07 8.43 6.63
N VAL A 237 -23.25 7.54 7.22
CA VAL A 237 -23.47 7.06 8.59
C VAL A 237 -23.30 8.18 9.61
N MET A 238 -22.30 9.06 9.43
CA MET A 238 -22.03 10.14 10.38
C MET A 238 -22.98 11.34 10.23
N SER A 239 -23.37 11.70 9.00
CA SER A 239 -24.22 12.88 8.75
C SER A 239 -25.71 12.56 8.68
N ARG A 240 -26.09 11.27 8.58
CA ARG A 240 -27.47 10.79 8.35
C ARG A 240 -28.11 11.31 7.06
N ARG A 241 -27.33 11.85 6.12
CA ARG A 241 -27.82 12.39 4.85
C ARG A 241 -27.87 11.30 3.77
N TRP A 242 -28.83 10.39 3.90
CA TRP A 242 -28.96 9.22 3.03
C TRP A 242 -29.18 9.57 1.55
N LEU A 243 -30.00 10.59 1.25
CA LEU A 243 -30.31 10.98 -0.13
C LEU A 243 -29.07 11.50 -0.88
N SER A 244 -28.31 12.43 -0.29
CA SER A 244 -27.10 12.96 -0.93
C SER A 244 -26.01 11.90 -1.04
N GLY A 245 -25.88 11.05 -0.04
CA GLY A 245 -24.94 9.94 -0.10
C GLY A 245 -25.32 8.86 -1.12
N LEU A 246 -26.60 8.52 -1.25
CA LEU A 246 -27.08 7.61 -2.29
C LEU A 246 -26.82 8.19 -3.68
N GLY A 247 -27.07 9.48 -3.88
CA GLY A 247 -26.72 10.16 -5.13
C GLY A 247 -25.23 10.08 -5.46
N LEU A 248 -24.35 10.22 -4.46
CA LEU A 248 -22.91 10.05 -4.63
C LEU A 248 -22.50 8.60 -4.95
N LEU A 249 -23.15 7.60 -4.34
CA LEU A 249 -22.90 6.19 -4.66
C LEU A 249 -23.34 5.85 -6.08
N VAL A 250 -24.52 6.33 -6.51
CA VAL A 250 -25.00 6.18 -7.89
C VAL A 250 -24.02 6.82 -8.87
N LEU A 251 -23.56 8.04 -8.58
CA LEU A 251 -22.55 8.71 -9.39
C LEU A 251 -21.26 7.88 -9.48
N LEU A 252 -20.75 7.37 -8.36
CA LEU A 252 -19.58 6.48 -8.35
C LEU A 252 -19.81 5.21 -9.18
N SER A 253 -21.01 4.64 -9.20
CA SER A 253 -21.31 3.45 -10.01
C SER A 253 -21.40 3.75 -11.52
N VAL A 254 -21.77 4.97 -11.91
CA VAL A 254 -21.89 5.37 -13.33
C VAL A 254 -20.53 5.66 -13.96
N VAL A 255 -19.56 6.20 -13.21
CA VAL A 255 -18.25 6.61 -13.78
C VAL A 255 -17.47 5.45 -14.45
N PRO A 256 -17.39 4.21 -13.91
CA PRO A 256 -16.74 3.10 -14.61
C PRO A 256 -17.35 2.81 -15.98
N VAL A 257 -18.68 2.92 -16.10
CA VAL A 257 -19.41 2.69 -17.36
C VAL A 257 -19.04 3.77 -18.37
N ILE A 258 -19.08 5.04 -17.97
CA ILE A 258 -18.65 6.15 -18.84
C ILE A 258 -17.20 5.95 -19.26
N SER A 259 -16.33 5.61 -18.32
CA SER A 259 -14.90 5.42 -18.54
C SER A 259 -14.60 4.26 -19.50
N TYR A 260 -15.38 3.18 -19.47
CA TYR A 260 -15.28 2.07 -20.43
C TYR A 260 -15.55 2.52 -21.87
N HIS A 261 -16.50 3.43 -22.07
CA HIS A 261 -16.80 3.97 -23.40
C HIS A 261 -15.83 5.07 -23.83
N SER A 262 -15.35 5.89 -22.90
CA SER A 262 -14.46 7.02 -23.17
C SER A 262 -13.00 6.62 -23.39
N PHE A 263 -12.50 5.60 -22.68
CA PHE A 263 -11.09 5.21 -22.72
C PHE A 263 -10.87 3.88 -23.47
N PRO A 264 -10.23 3.88 -24.65
CA PRO A 264 -9.92 2.65 -25.37
C PRO A 264 -8.98 1.73 -24.58
N THR A 265 -8.13 2.30 -23.72
CA THR A 265 -7.23 1.56 -22.84
C THR A 265 -8.01 0.67 -21.86
N LEU A 266 -8.99 1.25 -21.16
CA LEU A 266 -9.85 0.52 -20.23
C LEU A 266 -10.73 -0.50 -20.96
N ARG A 267 -11.31 -0.13 -22.10
CA ARG A 267 -12.10 -1.05 -22.95
C ARG A 267 -11.29 -2.28 -23.35
N ASN A 268 -10.09 -2.09 -23.89
CA ASN A 268 -9.22 -3.19 -24.31
C ASN A 268 -8.82 -4.07 -23.12
N LYS A 269 -8.54 -3.49 -21.96
CA LYS A 269 -8.17 -4.27 -20.76
C LYS A 269 -9.32 -5.13 -20.26
N VAL A 270 -10.55 -4.61 -20.24
CA VAL A 270 -11.75 -5.36 -19.87
C VAL A 270 -11.99 -6.52 -20.85
N LEU A 271 -11.90 -6.25 -22.16
CA LEU A 271 -12.06 -7.29 -23.20
C LEU A 271 -11.00 -8.38 -23.08
N TYR A 272 -9.74 -8.02 -22.84
CA TYR A 272 -8.66 -8.97 -22.58
C TYR A 272 -8.97 -9.85 -21.37
N THR A 273 -9.35 -9.26 -20.22
CA THR A 273 -9.65 -10.04 -19.01
C THR A 273 -10.83 -10.99 -19.21
N ILE A 274 -11.87 -10.60 -19.97
CA ILE A 274 -12.96 -11.52 -20.33
C ILE A 274 -12.43 -12.68 -21.20
N HIS A 275 -11.56 -12.39 -22.16
CA HIS A 275 -10.95 -13.41 -23.01
C HIS A 275 -10.06 -14.37 -22.22
N ASP A 276 -9.22 -13.85 -21.34
CA ASP A 276 -8.36 -14.61 -20.42
C ASP A 276 -9.18 -15.61 -19.58
N PHE A 277 -10.28 -15.16 -18.96
CA PHE A 277 -11.17 -16.07 -18.22
C PHE A 277 -11.80 -17.16 -19.10
N LYS A 278 -12.13 -16.87 -20.36
CA LYS A 278 -12.63 -17.88 -21.30
C LYS A 278 -11.55 -18.92 -21.63
N MET A 279 -10.31 -18.48 -21.84
CA MET A 279 -9.17 -19.38 -22.09
C MET A 279 -8.88 -20.25 -20.86
N TYR A 280 -8.96 -19.69 -19.65
CA TYR A 280 -8.88 -20.45 -18.41
C TYR A 280 -9.92 -21.56 -18.34
N ALA A 281 -11.19 -21.23 -18.59
CA ALA A 281 -12.30 -22.17 -18.56
C ALA A 281 -12.16 -23.28 -19.61
N ALA A 282 -11.53 -22.98 -20.75
CA ALA A 282 -11.22 -23.93 -21.81
C ALA A 282 -9.95 -24.76 -21.56
N GLY A 283 -9.25 -24.57 -20.43
CA GLY A 283 -7.98 -25.24 -20.13
C GLY A 283 -6.77 -24.71 -20.91
N GLN A 284 -6.90 -23.57 -21.60
CA GLN A 284 -5.89 -22.97 -22.47
C GLN A 284 -5.27 -21.69 -21.86
N GLY A 285 -5.33 -21.55 -20.53
CA GLY A 285 -4.89 -20.36 -19.80
C GLY A 285 -3.37 -20.23 -19.58
N GLY A 286 -2.54 -21.14 -20.07
CA GLY A 286 -1.12 -21.25 -19.70
C GLY A 286 -0.24 -20.04 -20.07
N THR A 287 -0.65 -19.26 -21.06
CA THR A 287 0.04 -18.04 -21.51
C THR A 287 -0.57 -16.75 -20.97
N TYR A 288 -1.61 -16.86 -20.12
CA TYR A 288 -2.42 -15.74 -19.67
C TYR A 288 -2.23 -15.42 -18.19
N SER A 289 -2.17 -14.12 -17.86
CA SER A 289 -1.80 -13.69 -16.51
C SER A 289 -2.92 -13.88 -15.48
N ASP A 290 -4.19 -13.60 -15.83
CA ASP A 290 -5.30 -13.78 -14.88
C ASP A 290 -5.58 -15.27 -14.67
N SER A 291 -5.48 -16.08 -15.72
CA SER A 291 -5.48 -17.54 -15.66
C SER A 291 -4.41 -18.08 -14.69
N GLY A 292 -3.16 -17.63 -14.81
CA GLY A 292 -2.06 -18.04 -13.94
C GLY A 292 -2.31 -17.68 -12.46
N ARG A 293 -2.91 -16.51 -12.21
CA ARG A 293 -3.34 -16.08 -10.87
C ARG A 293 -4.42 -16.99 -10.29
N LEU A 294 -5.41 -17.40 -11.08
CA LEU A 294 -6.43 -18.37 -10.64
C LEU A 294 -5.84 -19.75 -10.35
N ALA A 295 -4.94 -20.24 -11.20
CA ALA A 295 -4.20 -21.49 -10.96
C ALA A 295 -3.41 -21.42 -9.65
N ALA A 296 -2.72 -20.32 -9.38
CA ALA A 296 -1.98 -20.11 -8.13
C ALA A 296 -2.88 -20.07 -6.88
N LEU A 297 -4.10 -19.51 -6.97
CA LEU A 297 -5.06 -19.57 -5.87
C LEU A 297 -5.45 -21.02 -5.56
N LYS A 298 -5.73 -21.82 -6.59
CA LYS A 298 -6.08 -23.25 -6.41
C LYS A 298 -4.90 -24.05 -5.84
N ALA A 299 -3.70 -23.88 -6.39
CA ALA A 299 -2.50 -24.55 -5.92
C ALA A 299 -2.19 -24.16 -4.45
N GLY A 300 -2.26 -22.87 -4.12
CA GLY A 300 -2.07 -22.39 -2.74
C GLY A 300 -3.11 -22.96 -1.76
N TRP A 301 -4.37 -23.07 -2.19
CA TRP A 301 -5.43 -23.67 -1.37
C TRP A 301 -5.18 -25.14 -1.06
N GLN A 302 -4.71 -25.91 -2.05
CA GLN A 302 -4.36 -27.32 -1.82
C GLN A 302 -3.19 -27.49 -0.85
N ILE A 303 -2.21 -26.57 -0.87
CA ILE A 303 -1.13 -26.56 0.14
C ILE A 303 -1.72 -26.35 1.54
N VAL A 304 -2.66 -25.41 1.69
CA VAL A 304 -3.38 -25.20 2.95
C VAL A 304 -4.15 -26.45 3.38
N GLN A 305 -4.86 -27.11 2.47
CA GLN A 305 -5.59 -28.33 2.80
C GLN A 305 -4.67 -29.46 3.28
N ALA A 306 -3.48 -29.58 2.69
CA ALA A 306 -2.49 -30.58 3.08
C ALA A 306 -1.80 -30.27 4.42
N ARG A 307 -1.56 -28.98 4.73
CA ARG A 307 -0.84 -28.55 5.94
C ARG A 307 -1.48 -27.32 6.60
N PRO A 308 -2.71 -27.42 7.13
CA PRO A 308 -3.47 -26.24 7.55
C PRO A 308 -2.92 -25.55 8.80
N VAL A 309 -2.32 -26.29 9.73
CA VAL A 309 -1.89 -25.76 11.03
C VAL A 309 -0.51 -25.13 10.97
N LEU A 310 0.45 -25.80 10.33
CA LEU A 310 1.86 -25.40 10.32
C LEU A 310 2.31 -24.74 9.00
N GLY A 311 1.57 -24.95 7.91
CA GLY A 311 1.99 -24.56 6.56
C GLY A 311 3.17 -25.41 6.06
N VAL A 312 3.82 -24.94 4.99
CA VAL A 312 5.02 -25.59 4.44
C VAL A 312 6.34 -24.93 4.90
N GLY A 313 6.27 -23.83 5.66
CA GLY A 313 7.38 -22.94 5.97
C GLY A 313 7.46 -21.77 4.99
N ALA A 314 7.61 -20.52 5.50
CA ALA A 314 7.67 -19.33 4.64
C ALA A 314 8.85 -19.37 3.64
N GLY A 315 9.95 -20.02 4.05
CA GLY A 315 11.11 -20.29 3.20
C GLY A 315 10.85 -21.28 2.06
N ASN A 316 9.85 -22.15 2.19
CA ASN A 316 9.65 -23.26 1.27
C ASN A 316 8.45 -23.06 0.34
N LEU A 317 7.62 -22.04 0.59
CA LEU A 317 6.38 -21.81 -0.16
C LEU A 317 6.62 -21.71 -1.67
N ARG A 318 7.71 -21.05 -2.10
CA ARG A 318 8.04 -20.94 -3.53
C ARG A 318 8.24 -22.31 -4.18
N HIS A 319 8.99 -23.19 -3.52
CA HIS A 319 9.23 -24.54 -3.99
C HIS A 319 7.93 -25.37 -3.98
N ALA A 320 7.16 -25.31 -2.90
CA ALA A 320 5.88 -26.02 -2.81
C ALA A 320 4.88 -25.60 -3.89
N MET A 321 4.80 -24.30 -4.20
CA MET A 321 4.03 -23.79 -5.32
C MET A 321 4.55 -24.31 -6.66
N ALA A 322 5.87 -24.31 -6.86
CA ALA A 322 6.46 -24.79 -8.10
C ALA A 322 6.10 -26.26 -8.38
N VAL A 323 6.21 -27.13 -7.37
CA VAL A 323 5.81 -28.54 -7.46
C VAL A 323 4.33 -28.66 -7.85
N LYS A 324 3.43 -27.88 -7.24
CA LYS A 324 1.99 -27.91 -7.57
C LYS A 324 1.71 -27.44 -9.01
N PHE A 325 2.46 -26.46 -9.49
CA PHE A 325 2.36 -26.01 -10.88
C PHE A 325 2.85 -27.10 -11.85
N ASP A 326 3.98 -27.74 -11.56
CA ASP A 326 4.52 -28.82 -12.41
C ASP A 326 3.56 -30.03 -12.47
N GLU A 327 2.88 -30.35 -11.38
CA GLU A 327 1.91 -31.45 -11.30
C GLU A 327 0.59 -31.18 -12.04
N GLN A 328 0.06 -29.95 -11.98
CA GLN A 328 -1.34 -29.66 -12.36
C GLN A 328 -1.50 -28.66 -13.49
N TYR A 329 -0.47 -27.87 -13.76
CA TYR A 329 -0.46 -26.77 -14.71
C TYR A 329 0.84 -26.77 -15.53
N PRO A 330 1.25 -27.91 -16.14
CA PRO A 330 2.56 -28.03 -16.81
C PRO A 330 2.71 -27.06 -17.99
N ASP A 331 1.61 -26.67 -18.64
CA ASP A 331 1.59 -25.75 -19.78
C ASP A 331 1.65 -24.26 -19.37
N TYR A 332 1.69 -23.95 -18.07
CA TYR A 332 1.76 -22.57 -17.59
C TYR A 332 3.21 -22.10 -17.58
N ILE A 333 3.49 -21.07 -18.38
CA ILE A 333 4.85 -20.52 -18.54
C ILE A 333 5.37 -19.94 -17.22
N GLU A 334 4.50 -19.23 -16.48
CA GLU A 334 4.86 -18.56 -15.23
C GLU A 334 4.23 -19.27 -14.02
N LYS A 335 5.07 -19.60 -13.04
CA LYS A 335 4.67 -20.22 -11.77
C LYS A 335 4.37 -19.14 -10.72
N PHE A 336 3.14 -18.67 -10.71
CA PHE A 336 2.72 -17.59 -9.82
C PHE A 336 2.68 -18.01 -8.34
N MET A 337 3.03 -17.09 -7.45
CA MET A 337 2.70 -17.20 -6.03
C MET A 337 1.21 -16.90 -5.82
N PRO A 338 0.56 -17.40 -4.74
CA PRO A 338 -0.84 -17.13 -4.47
C PRO A 338 -1.11 -15.61 -4.45
N PRO A 339 -1.99 -15.09 -5.33
CA PRO A 339 -2.29 -13.66 -5.41
C PRO A 339 -3.30 -13.24 -4.33
N ASN A 340 -3.24 -13.82 -3.13
CA ASN A 340 -4.04 -13.44 -1.98
C ASN A 340 -3.13 -13.53 -0.76
N GLN A 341 -2.97 -12.42 -0.05
CA GLN A 341 -2.02 -12.31 1.06
C GLN A 341 -2.36 -13.24 2.23
N PHE A 342 -3.65 -13.46 2.51
CA PHE A 342 -4.09 -14.38 3.57
C PHE A 342 -3.76 -15.81 3.19
N LEU A 343 -4.05 -16.21 1.95
CA LEU A 343 -3.70 -17.53 1.43
C LEU A 343 -2.18 -17.73 1.38
N PHE A 344 -1.43 -16.72 0.96
CA PHE A 344 0.03 -16.75 0.93
C PHE A 344 0.60 -17.02 2.33
N VAL A 345 0.16 -16.27 3.33
CA VAL A 345 0.61 -16.45 4.72
C VAL A 345 0.14 -17.81 5.26
N TRP A 346 -1.11 -18.20 5.02
CA TRP A 346 -1.62 -19.48 5.50
C TRP A 346 -0.88 -20.68 4.90
N ALA A 347 -0.68 -20.70 3.58
CA ALA A 347 0.09 -21.75 2.92
C ALA A 347 1.54 -21.79 3.45
N GLY A 348 2.16 -20.62 3.66
CA GLY A 348 3.54 -20.51 4.12
C GLY A 348 3.75 -20.88 5.60
N THR A 349 2.91 -20.40 6.51
CA THR A 349 3.18 -20.48 7.97
C THR A 349 2.01 -21.04 8.78
N GLY A 350 0.97 -21.53 8.10
CA GLY A 350 -0.15 -22.21 8.72
C GLY A 350 -1.11 -21.27 9.44
N LEU A 351 -2.05 -21.86 10.19
CA LEU A 351 -3.08 -21.15 10.93
C LEU A 351 -2.49 -20.19 11.96
N TRP A 352 -1.36 -20.54 12.59
CA TRP A 352 -0.67 -19.67 13.55
C TRP A 352 -0.16 -18.39 12.90
N GLY A 353 0.52 -18.52 11.76
CA GLY A 353 0.98 -17.36 11.01
C GLY A 353 -0.17 -16.50 10.50
N LEU A 354 -1.25 -17.12 10.03
CA LEU A 354 -2.46 -16.41 9.62
C LEU A 354 -3.08 -15.63 10.79
N ALA A 355 -3.22 -16.23 11.96
CA ALA A 355 -3.78 -15.57 13.14
C ALA A 355 -2.94 -14.36 13.57
N LEU A 356 -1.61 -14.50 13.63
CA LEU A 356 -0.70 -13.40 13.92
C LEU A 356 -0.77 -12.30 12.85
N PHE A 357 -0.91 -12.67 11.57
CA PHE A 357 -1.06 -11.71 10.48
C PHE A 357 -2.38 -10.94 10.56
N LEU A 358 -3.48 -11.61 10.92
CA LEU A 358 -4.77 -10.96 11.16
C LEU A 358 -4.67 -9.94 12.30
N ILE A 359 -3.98 -10.28 13.40
CA ILE A 359 -3.70 -9.33 14.48
C ILE A 359 -2.85 -8.17 13.94
N ALA A 360 -1.76 -8.45 13.23
CA ALA A 360 -0.86 -7.43 12.68
C ALA A 360 -1.57 -6.43 11.78
N PHE A 361 -2.53 -6.91 10.98
CA PHE A 361 -3.27 -6.10 10.03
C PHE A 361 -4.45 -5.35 10.67
N PHE A 362 -5.31 -6.04 11.44
CA PHE A 362 -6.55 -5.46 11.95
C PHE A 362 -6.41 -4.74 13.28
N PHE A 363 -5.43 -5.08 14.11
CA PHE A 363 -5.28 -4.46 15.43
C PHE A 363 -5.10 -2.94 15.35
N PRO A 364 -4.26 -2.35 14.47
CA PRO A 364 -4.14 -0.90 14.39
C PRO A 364 -5.41 -0.19 13.87
N LEU A 365 -6.33 -0.90 13.20
CA LEU A 365 -7.61 -0.34 12.76
C LEU A 365 -8.61 -0.22 13.92
N PHE A 366 -8.70 -1.26 14.75
CA PHE A 366 -9.70 -1.34 15.82
C PHE A 366 -9.22 -0.76 17.15
N TYR A 367 -7.91 -0.77 17.39
CA TYR A 367 -7.31 -0.15 18.58
C TYR A 367 -7.77 1.31 18.68
N ARG A 368 -8.18 1.73 19.89
CA ARG A 368 -8.71 3.08 20.18
C ARG A 368 -9.79 3.60 19.21
N ARG A 369 -10.49 2.69 18.52
CA ARG A 369 -11.53 3.02 17.52
C ARG A 369 -11.01 3.90 16.38
N HIS A 370 -9.77 3.68 15.93
CA HIS A 370 -9.15 4.44 14.82
C HIS A 370 -9.98 4.40 13.53
N TYR A 371 -10.78 3.34 13.30
CA TYR A 371 -11.78 3.25 12.22
C TYR A 371 -12.78 4.43 12.15
N ARG A 372 -12.90 5.25 13.20
CA ARG A 372 -13.76 6.44 13.19
C ARG A 372 -13.20 7.59 12.36
N ASP A 373 -11.89 7.65 12.13
CA ASP A 373 -11.33 8.63 11.19
C ASP A 373 -11.60 8.16 9.75
N ALA A 374 -12.34 8.99 9.00
CA ALA A 374 -12.83 8.64 7.67
C ALA A 374 -11.68 8.33 6.69
N PHE A 375 -10.60 9.11 6.76
CA PHE A 375 -9.49 8.99 5.83
C PHE A 375 -8.66 7.76 6.13
N PHE A 376 -8.40 7.50 7.42
CA PHE A 376 -7.75 6.27 7.85
C PHE A 376 -8.55 5.03 7.49
N LEU A 377 -9.87 5.04 7.71
CA LEU A 377 -10.74 3.92 7.33
C LEU A 377 -10.72 3.69 5.81
N ALA A 378 -10.79 4.75 5.01
CA ALA A 378 -10.70 4.65 3.55
C ALA A 378 -9.36 4.05 3.11
N PHE A 379 -8.24 4.54 3.65
CA PHE A 379 -6.92 3.95 3.39
C PHE A 379 -6.85 2.48 3.80
N TYR A 380 -7.35 2.12 4.99
CA TYR A 380 -7.36 0.73 5.45
C TYR A 380 -8.23 -0.18 4.59
N ALA A 381 -9.40 0.31 4.13
CA ALA A 381 -10.26 -0.43 3.21
C ALA A 381 -9.56 -0.68 1.86
N MET A 382 -8.86 0.32 1.33
CA MET A 382 -8.04 0.17 0.12
C MET A 382 -6.97 -0.90 0.30
N GLN A 383 -6.24 -0.87 1.42
CA GLN A 383 -5.19 -1.85 1.72
C GLN A 383 -5.76 -3.24 1.98
N PHE A 384 -6.92 -3.35 2.62
CA PHE A 384 -7.60 -4.62 2.82
C PHE A 384 -7.96 -5.27 1.48
N VAL A 385 -8.53 -4.50 0.55
CA VAL A 385 -8.81 -5.02 -0.80
C VAL A 385 -7.52 -5.34 -1.56
N SER A 386 -6.45 -4.55 -1.40
CA SER A 386 -5.11 -4.85 -1.94
C SER A 386 -4.65 -6.27 -1.62
N ILE A 387 -4.73 -6.61 -0.34
CA ILE A 387 -4.20 -7.87 0.16
C ILE A 387 -5.13 -9.06 -0.13
N LEU A 388 -6.39 -8.80 -0.52
CA LEU A 388 -7.30 -9.84 -1.01
C LEU A 388 -6.99 -10.27 -2.44
N ILE A 389 -6.56 -9.35 -3.30
CA ILE A 389 -6.34 -9.60 -4.73
C ILE A 389 -4.86 -9.74 -5.12
N GLU A 390 -3.95 -9.41 -4.21
CA GLU A 390 -2.50 -9.53 -4.40
C GLU A 390 -1.79 -9.89 -3.08
N HIS A 391 -0.60 -10.50 -3.17
CA HIS A 391 0.33 -10.64 -2.04
C HIS A 391 1.17 -9.37 -1.85
N SER A 392 0.50 -8.23 -1.73
CA SER A 392 1.14 -6.90 -1.72
C SER A 392 2.17 -6.70 -0.61
N LEU A 393 2.01 -7.40 0.52
CA LEU A 393 2.90 -7.30 1.67
C LEU A 393 4.08 -8.27 1.58
N GLU A 394 4.32 -8.85 0.41
CA GLU A 394 5.46 -9.72 0.14
C GLU A 394 6.56 -9.06 -0.71
N ASN A 395 6.47 -7.75 -0.95
CA ASN A 395 7.50 -6.94 -1.62
C ASN A 395 7.77 -5.66 -0.80
N VAL A 396 9.04 -5.22 -0.72
CA VAL A 396 9.47 -4.00 -0.01
C VAL A 396 8.60 -2.81 -0.35
N LEU A 397 8.30 -2.55 -1.63
CA LEU A 397 7.50 -1.39 -2.01
C LEU A 397 6.08 -1.43 -1.43
N GLY A 398 5.43 -2.61 -1.42
CA GLY A 398 4.10 -2.76 -0.86
C GLY A 398 4.09 -2.71 0.67
N ILE A 399 5.13 -3.25 1.33
CA ILE A 399 5.31 -3.16 2.78
C ILE A 399 5.54 -1.71 3.20
N VAL A 400 6.45 -1.00 2.53
CA VAL A 400 6.75 0.41 2.84
C VAL A 400 5.52 1.26 2.55
N HIS A 401 4.78 1.02 1.47
CA HIS A 401 3.49 1.68 1.21
C HIS A 401 2.49 1.48 2.36
N TYR A 402 2.26 0.24 2.79
CA TYR A 402 1.36 -0.04 3.91
C TYR A 402 1.86 0.59 5.22
N CYS A 403 3.06 0.24 5.66
CA CYS A 403 3.60 0.68 6.94
C CYS A 403 3.73 2.20 7.01
N PHE A 404 4.30 2.85 6.00
CA PHE A 404 4.53 4.30 6.00
C PHE A 404 3.23 5.06 6.17
N PHE A 405 2.22 4.80 5.34
CA PHE A 405 0.95 5.52 5.41
C PHE A 405 0.12 5.13 6.64
N THR A 406 0.10 3.85 7.05
CA THR A 406 -0.54 3.44 8.32
C THR A 406 0.02 4.22 9.50
N LEU A 407 1.35 4.24 9.66
CA LEU A 407 2.02 4.86 10.80
C LEU A 407 1.93 6.40 10.76
N LEU A 408 2.01 6.99 9.55
CA LEU A 408 1.82 8.42 9.33
C LEU A 408 0.41 8.88 9.72
N LEU A 409 -0.61 8.11 9.33
CA LEU A 409 -1.99 8.44 9.65
C LEU A 409 -2.31 8.21 11.12
N LEU A 410 -1.89 7.07 11.71
CA LEU A 410 -2.05 6.78 13.14
C LEU A 410 -1.48 7.89 14.02
N LYS A 411 -0.24 8.30 13.74
CA LYS A 411 0.45 9.32 14.54
C LYS A 411 -0.15 10.71 14.43
N SER A 412 -0.86 11.01 13.33
CA SER A 412 -1.48 12.32 13.08
C SER A 412 -2.96 12.40 13.47
N MET A 413 -3.50 11.36 14.10
CA MET A 413 -4.91 11.33 14.49
C MET A 413 -5.24 12.33 15.62
N PRO A 414 -6.42 12.96 15.58
CA PRO A 414 -6.90 13.78 16.70
C PRO A 414 -6.99 12.96 17.98
N GLY A 415 -6.46 13.50 19.09
CA GLY A 415 -6.47 12.85 20.41
C GLY A 415 -5.28 11.93 20.69
N GLU A 416 -4.49 11.57 19.66
CA GLU A 416 -3.22 10.85 19.86
C GLU A 416 -2.10 11.78 20.36
N GLU A 417 -2.22 13.10 20.19
CA GLU A 417 -1.21 14.08 20.63
C GLU A 417 -0.84 13.93 22.11
N ALA A 418 -1.81 13.70 22.99
CA ALA A 418 -1.59 13.49 24.42
C ALA A 418 -0.74 12.25 24.72
N ARG A 419 -0.79 11.21 23.88
CA ARG A 419 0.03 9.99 23.99
C ARG A 419 1.50 10.26 23.67
N TRP A 420 1.77 11.26 22.86
CA TRP A 420 3.12 11.61 22.42
C TRP A 420 3.76 12.73 23.24
N VAL A 421 2.95 13.52 23.95
CA VAL A 421 3.41 14.61 24.84
C VAL A 421 3.66 14.12 26.27
N LYS A 422 2.95 13.08 26.73
CA LYS A 422 3.07 12.52 28.09
C LYS A 422 4.14 11.42 28.25
N ALA A 423 4.96 11.17 27.21
CA ALA A 423 5.90 10.05 27.15
C ALA A 423 7.34 10.51 26.90
#